data_AF-A0A5K1D4M9-F1
#
_entry.id   AF-A0A5K1D4M9-F1
#
_cell.length_a   1.000
_cell.length_b   1.000
_cell.length_c   1.000
_cell.angle_alpha   90.00
_cell.angle_beta   90.00
_cell.angle_gamma   90.00
#
_symmetry.space_group_name_H-M   'P 1'
#
loop_
_entity.id
_entity.type
_entity.pdbx_description
1 polymer ?
#
loop_
_entity_poly.entity_id
_entity_poly.type
_entity_poly.pdbx_seq_one_letter_code
_entity_poly.pdbx_strand_id
1 'polypeptide(L)' 'EWWNKDAEAVISRALRTGGGPNVSDSYTINGLPGLLYNCSSK' A
#
# COMPACT_ATOMS: atom_id res chain seq x y z
N GLU A 1 2.77 0.67 -6.11
CA GLU A 1 2.37 0.83 -4.69
C GLU A 1 1.92 -0.51 -4.13
N TRP A 2 1.96 -0.67 -2.80
CA TRP A 2 1.56 -1.87 -2.07
C TRP A 2 0.99 -1.49 -0.69
N TRP A 3 -0.10 -2.12 -0.28
CA TRP A 3 -0.66 -2.01 1.07
C TRP A 3 -0.62 -3.38 1.75
N ASN A 4 -0.22 -3.40 3.01
CA ASN A 4 -0.32 -4.57 3.88
C ASN A 4 -1.77 -4.87 4.29
N LYS A 5 -2.66 -3.91 4.08
CA LYS A 5 -4.11 -4.06 4.21
C LYS A 5 -4.73 -4.38 2.86
N ASP A 6 -5.92 -4.99 2.91
CA ASP A 6 -6.76 -5.17 1.74
C ASP A 6 -7.02 -3.82 1.04
N ALA A 7 -6.82 -3.77 -0.28
CA ALA A 7 -6.99 -2.55 -1.07
C ALA A 7 -8.44 -2.04 -1.04
N GLU A 8 -9.44 -2.91 -1.01
CA GLU A 8 -10.85 -2.54 -0.90
C GLU A 8 -11.16 -1.91 0.47
N ALA A 9 -10.47 -2.36 1.51
CA ALA A 9 -10.57 -1.74 2.83
C ALA A 9 -9.97 -0.32 2.84
N VAL A 10 -8.89 -0.08 2.09
CA VAL A 10 -8.29 1.25 1.94
C VAL A 10 -9.25 2.19 1.18
N ILE A 11 -9.81 1.73 0.07
CA ILE A 11 -10.73 2.51 -0.78
C ILE A 11 -12.04 2.80 -0.04
N SER A 12 -12.66 1.78 0.58
CA SER A 12 -13.92 1.97 1.33
C SER A 12 -13.77 2.97 2.48
N ARG A 13 -12.62 3.02 3.14
CA ARG A 13 -12.33 4.03 4.16
C ARG A 13 -12.24 5.44 3.58
N ALA A 14 -11.55 5.61 2.46
CA ALA A 14 -11.44 6.88 1.76
C ALA A 14 -12.83 7.39 1.37
N LEU A 15 -13.64 6.55 0.72
CA LEU A 15 -15.02 6.86 0.33
C LEU A 15 -15.90 7.24 1.53
N ARG A 16 -15.80 6.50 2.64
CA ARG A 16 -16.59 6.78 3.85
C ARG A 16 -16.22 8.10 4.52
N THR A 17 -14.96 8.49 4.46
CA THR A 17 -14.46 9.70 5.16
C THR A 17 -14.44 10.94 4.27
N GLY A 18 -14.58 10.78 2.94
CA GLY A 18 -14.47 11.85 1.97
C GLY A 18 -13.04 12.34 1.73
N GLY A 19 -12.05 11.70 2.38
CA GLY A 19 -10.63 11.98 2.20
C GLY A 19 -9.98 11.06 1.16
N GLY A 20 -8.70 11.30 0.86
CA GLY A 20 -7.91 10.39 0.02
C GLY A 20 -7.59 9.05 0.71
N PRO A 21 -7.17 8.03 -0.06
CA PRO A 21 -6.61 6.79 0.47
C PRO A 21 -5.43 7.03 1.42
N ASN A 22 -5.22 6.11 2.37
CA ASN A 22 -3.99 6.11 3.17
C ASN A 22 -2.78 5.88 2.27
N VAL A 23 -1.64 6.50 2.61
CA VAL A 23 -0.34 6.26 1.95
C VAL A 23 0.00 4.77 1.98
N SER A 24 0.57 4.28 0.87
CA SER A 24 0.99 2.89 0.70
C SER A 24 2.15 2.52 1.62
N ASP A 25 2.23 1.24 2.00
CA ASP A 25 3.31 0.70 2.83
C ASP A 25 4.62 0.60 2.04
N SER A 26 4.54 0.44 0.71
CA SER A 26 5.72 0.53 -0.16
C SER A 26 5.41 0.93 -1.61
N TYR A 27 6.40 1.55 -2.24
CA TYR A 27 6.46 1.67 -3.69
C TYR A 27 7.05 0.40 -4.29
N THR A 28 6.53 -0.01 -5.45
CA THR A 28 6.89 -1.25 -6.10
C THR A 28 7.36 -1.00 -7.52
N ILE A 29 8.35 -1.78 -7.97
CA ILE A 29 8.77 -1.88 -9.37
C ILE A 29 8.45 -3.31 -9.80
N ASN A 30 7.56 -3.48 -10.79
CA ASN A 30 7.06 -4.78 -11.25
C ASN A 30 6.53 -5.69 -10.12
N GLY A 31 5.85 -5.10 -9.14
CA GLY A 31 5.28 -5.84 -7.99
C GLY A 31 6.25 -6.10 -6.83
N LEU A 32 7.52 -5.66 -6.94
CA LEU A 32 8.53 -5.86 -5.91
C LEU A 32 8.84 -4.53 -5.18
N PRO A 33 8.77 -4.46 -3.84
CA PRO A 33 9.07 -3.25 -3.07
C PRO A 33 10.52 -2.77 -3.18
N GLY A 34 11.45 -3.71 -3.38
CA GLY A 34 12.89 -3.45 -3.33
C GLY A 34 13.48 -3.52 -1.91
N LEU A 35 14.80 -3.38 -1.81
CA LEU A 35 15.56 -3.76 -0.61
C LEU A 35 15.33 -2.85 0.62
N LEU A 36 14.77 -1.66 0.43
CA LEU A 36 14.57 -0.68 1.51
C LEU A 36 13.34 -0.97 2.37
N TYR A 37 12.48 -1.90 1.95
CA TYR A 37 11.31 -2.33 2.72
C TYR A 37 11.59 -3.66 3.42
N ASN A 38 11.09 -3.79 4.65
CA ASN A 38 11.31 -4.99 5.46
C ASN A 38 10.88 -6.27 4.72
N CYS A 39 11.61 -7.36 4.96
CA CYS A 39 11.36 -8.68 4.39
C CYS A 39 11.37 -8.75 2.85
N SER A 40 11.82 -7.70 2.16
CA SER A 40 11.90 -7.65 0.70
C SER A 40 13.31 -7.99 0.18
N SER A 41 14.27 -8.18 1.08
CA SER A 41 15.62 -8.71 0.78
C SER A 41 15.60 -10.25 0.85
N LYS A 42 16.38 -10.89 -0.01
CA LYS A 42 16.47 -12.35 -0.15
C LYS A 42 17.28 -13.00 0.96
#